data_AF-A0A945IQC5-F1
#
_entry.id   AF-A0A945IQC5-F1
#
_cell.length_a   1.000
_cell.length_b   1.000
_cell.length_c   1.000
_cell.angle_alpha   90.00
_cell.angle_beta   90.00
_cell.angle_gamma   90.00
#
_symmetry.space_group_name_H-M   'P 1'
#
loop_
_entity.id
_entity.type
_entity.pdbx_description
1 polymer ?
#
loop_
_entity_poly.entity_id
_entity_poly.type
_entity_poly.pdbx_seq_one_letter_code
_entity_poly.pdbx_strand_id
1 'polypeptide(L)'
;MAILLFSLSAVAGAQATAYRYWNFWTQDGDTWSYSPVGPASTNPAEGSAQAWRFDASSPSVAGLAPADSPTVVFERACAAVSPIKGSKRVAILIDSGDLALAPQGETPPAPVAYCAVGTLDANGYNLLKNIVELRTDNGFICG
;
A
#
# COMPACT_ATOMS: atom_id res chain seq x y z
N MET A 1 10.34 62.86 -0.61
CA MET A 1 10.09 61.71 0.28
C MET A 1 9.52 60.59 -0.58
N ALA A 2 10.38 59.70 -1.10
CA ALA A 2 9.96 58.63 -2.01
C ALA A 2 9.84 57.34 -1.19
N ILE A 3 8.62 56.80 -1.10
CA ILE A 3 8.32 55.58 -0.35
C ILE A 3 8.59 54.39 -1.30
N LEU A 4 9.67 53.66 -1.02
CA LEU A 4 9.97 52.37 -1.65
C LEU A 4 9.06 51.31 -1.03
N LEU A 5 8.03 50.90 -1.77
CA LEU A 5 7.18 49.76 -1.45
C LEU A 5 7.94 48.47 -1.80
N PHE A 6 8.48 47.79 -0.79
CA PHE A 6 9.00 46.43 -0.92
C PHE A 6 7.81 45.46 -1.04
N SER A 7 7.53 45.02 -2.25
CA SER A 7 6.62 43.91 -2.50
C SER A 7 7.26 42.62 -1.97
N LEU A 8 6.80 42.14 -0.81
CA LEU A 8 7.08 40.77 -0.37
C LEU A 8 6.33 39.82 -1.32
N SER A 9 7.02 39.33 -2.33
CA SER A 9 6.58 38.18 -3.10
C SER A 9 6.47 37.00 -2.14
N ALA A 10 5.24 36.59 -1.82
CA ALA A 10 5.01 35.31 -1.19
C ALA A 10 5.63 34.25 -2.12
N VAL A 11 6.71 33.62 -1.67
CA VAL A 11 7.19 32.36 -2.24
C VAL A 11 6.06 31.37 -2.02
N ALA A 12 5.21 31.23 -3.04
CA ALA A 12 4.36 30.08 -3.18
C ALA A 12 5.31 28.89 -3.24
N GLY A 13 5.49 28.21 -2.09
CA GLY A 13 6.25 26.99 -2.03
C GLY A 13 5.72 26.09 -3.14
N ALA A 14 6.59 25.71 -4.07
CA ALA A 14 6.29 24.68 -5.03
C ALA A 14 5.98 23.42 -4.21
N GLN A 15 4.70 23.20 -3.90
CA GLN A 15 4.23 21.86 -3.58
C GLN A 15 4.49 21.09 -4.86
N ALA A 16 5.61 20.38 -4.91
CA ALA A 16 5.74 19.25 -5.82
C ALA A 16 4.40 18.51 -5.71
N THR A 17 3.67 18.42 -6.82
CA THR A 17 2.38 17.76 -6.90
C THR A 17 2.62 16.29 -6.55
N ALA A 18 2.65 15.98 -5.26
CA ALA A 18 2.67 14.64 -4.74
C ALA A 18 1.28 14.09 -5.05
N TYR A 19 1.23 13.30 -6.11
CA TYR A 19 0.02 12.60 -6.48
C TYR A 19 -0.22 11.50 -5.45
N ARG A 20 -1.48 11.15 -5.23
CA ARG A 20 -1.86 10.15 -4.24
C ARG A 20 -2.13 8.85 -4.94
N TYR A 21 -1.42 7.80 -4.57
CA TYR A 21 -1.51 6.50 -5.21
C TYR A 21 -1.51 5.37 -4.17
N TRP A 22 -2.06 4.24 -4.58
CA TRP A 22 -1.85 2.97 -3.87
C TRP A 22 -0.44 2.46 -4.19
N ASN A 23 0.44 2.53 -3.20
CA ASN A 23 1.80 1.99 -3.27
C ASN A 23 1.75 0.50 -2.91
N PHE A 24 2.57 -0.30 -3.60
CA PHE A 24 2.67 -1.74 -3.37
C PHE A 24 3.96 -2.08 -2.63
N TRP A 25 3.85 -2.90 -1.60
CA TRP A 25 4.94 -3.27 -0.72
C TRP A 25 5.08 -4.79 -0.63
N THR A 26 6.31 -5.26 -0.70
CA THR A 26 6.66 -6.68 -0.50
C THR A 26 7.51 -6.82 0.74
N GLN A 27 7.38 -7.95 1.42
CA GLN A 27 8.22 -8.29 2.57
C GLN A 27 9.67 -8.56 2.15
N ASP A 28 10.62 -7.97 2.90
CA ASP A 28 12.04 -8.32 2.92
C ASP A 28 12.49 -8.50 4.37
N GLY A 29 12.78 -9.74 4.78
CA GLY A 29 12.92 -10.10 6.19
C GLY A 29 11.63 -9.79 6.97
N ASP A 30 11.72 -8.99 8.04
CA ASP A 30 10.56 -8.44 8.76
C ASP A 30 10.38 -6.94 8.49
N THR A 31 10.73 -6.49 7.28
CA THR A 31 10.57 -5.08 6.87
C THR A 31 9.83 -4.98 5.54
N TRP A 32 9.25 -3.81 5.28
CA TRP A 32 8.60 -3.51 4.01
C TRP A 32 9.61 -2.97 2.99
N SER A 33 9.59 -3.52 1.78
CA SER A 33 10.30 -3.02 0.63
C SER A 33 9.29 -2.48 -0.39
N TYR A 34 9.49 -1.23 -0.83
CA TYR A 34 8.69 -0.64 -1.89
C TYR A 34 8.90 -1.43 -3.18
N SER A 35 7.81 -1.84 -3.82
CA SER A 35 7.87 -2.65 -5.03
C SER A 35 7.74 -1.77 -6.28
N PRO A 36 8.75 -1.72 -7.17
CA PRO A 36 8.64 -1.00 -8.44
C PRO A 36 7.84 -1.76 -9.49
N VAL A 37 7.39 -2.99 -9.19
CA VAL A 37 6.59 -3.84 -10.07
C VAL A 37 5.23 -4.12 -9.45
N GLY A 38 4.24 -4.45 -10.28
CA GLY A 38 2.91 -4.76 -9.80
C GLY A 38 2.82 -6.12 -9.10
N PRO A 39 1.73 -6.35 -8.34
CA PRO A 39 1.50 -7.61 -7.61
C PRO A 39 1.41 -8.85 -8.52
N ALA A 40 1.01 -8.67 -9.78
CA ALA A 40 0.97 -9.74 -10.78
C ALA A 40 2.37 -10.29 -11.16
N SER A 41 3.43 -9.52 -10.90
CA SER A 41 4.83 -9.90 -11.17
C SER A 41 5.53 -10.51 -9.96
N THR A 42 4.82 -10.74 -8.85
CA THR A 42 5.38 -11.32 -7.62
C THR A 42 4.95 -12.77 -7.43
N ASN A 43 5.73 -13.55 -6.68
CA ASN A 43 5.31 -14.87 -6.22
C ASN A 43 5.63 -14.98 -4.71
N PRO A 44 4.77 -14.43 -3.82
CA PRO A 44 5.05 -14.40 -2.40
C PRO A 44 5.15 -15.81 -1.82
N ALA A 45 6.03 -15.98 -0.83
CA ALA A 45 6.24 -17.24 -0.14
C ALA A 45 5.07 -17.59 0.78
N GLU A 46 4.91 -18.88 1.09
CA GLU A 46 4.04 -19.30 2.18
C GLU A 46 4.49 -18.66 3.49
N GLY A 47 3.55 -18.12 4.26
CA GLY A 47 3.86 -17.48 5.55
C GLY A 47 4.34 -16.01 5.44
N SER A 48 4.26 -15.41 4.25
CA SER A 48 4.71 -14.02 4.03
C SER A 48 3.56 -13.02 3.98
N ALA A 49 3.89 -11.73 3.90
CA ALA A 49 2.94 -10.64 3.73
C ALA A 49 3.25 -9.74 2.53
N GLN A 50 2.20 -9.12 2.00
CA GLN A 50 2.23 -8.04 1.02
C GLN A 50 1.29 -6.92 1.47
N ALA A 51 1.50 -5.70 1.01
CA ALA A 51 0.64 -4.58 1.38
C ALA A 51 0.35 -3.62 0.23
N TRP A 52 -0.85 -3.05 0.28
CA TRP A 52 -1.24 -1.86 -0.46
C TRP A 52 -1.42 -0.74 0.54
N ARG A 53 -0.68 0.36 0.36
CA ARG A 53 -0.81 1.55 1.20
C ARG A 53 -1.07 2.78 0.36
N PHE A 54 -2.16 3.47 0.63
CA PHE A 54 -2.46 4.75 0.00
C PHE A 54 -1.57 5.83 0.63
N ASP A 55 -0.84 6.56 -0.21
CA ASP A 55 0.00 7.66 0.26
C ASP A 55 0.21 8.70 -0.84
N ALA A 56 0.61 9.90 -0.44
CA ALA A 56 1.15 10.91 -1.34
C ALA A 56 2.57 10.50 -1.71
N SER A 57 2.75 10.06 -2.95
CA SER A 57 4.04 9.60 -3.47
C SER A 57 4.30 10.17 -4.86
N SER A 58 5.48 9.88 -5.40
CA SER A 58 5.79 10.16 -6.79
C SER A 58 6.58 8.99 -7.39
N PRO A 59 6.70 8.89 -8.72
CA PRO A 59 7.52 7.85 -9.33
C PRO A 59 8.99 7.84 -8.84
N SER A 60 9.49 8.95 -8.28
CA SER A 60 10.85 9.08 -7.74
C SER A 60 10.94 9.11 -6.22
N VAL A 61 9.81 9.12 -5.50
CA VAL A 61 9.74 9.16 -4.03
C VAL A 61 8.68 8.15 -3.58
N ALA A 62 9.13 7.04 -3.00
CA ALA A 62 8.24 6.06 -2.40
C ALA A 62 7.39 6.71 -1.29
N GLY A 63 6.14 6.26 -1.16
CA GLY A 63 5.33 6.59 0.02
C GLY A 63 5.94 6.01 1.31
N LEU A 64 5.31 6.28 2.44
CA LEU A 64 5.64 5.65 3.71
C LEU A 64 5.17 4.18 3.69
N ALA A 65 6.02 3.31 4.22
CA ALA A 65 5.66 1.92 4.46
C ALA A 65 4.53 1.81 5.50
N PRO A 66 3.76 0.71 5.50
CA PRO A 66 2.87 0.40 6.61
C PRO A 66 3.61 0.35 7.95
N ALA A 67 2.92 0.75 9.02
CA ALA A 67 3.51 0.85 10.35
C ALA A 67 3.80 -0.51 11.00
N ASP A 68 2.88 -1.47 10.87
CA ASP A 68 3.06 -2.82 11.40
C ASP A 68 4.05 -3.60 10.53
N SER A 69 4.93 -4.40 11.14
CA SER A 69 5.85 -5.26 10.39
C SER A 69 5.11 -6.38 9.63
N PRO A 70 5.68 -6.91 8.52
CA PRO A 70 5.12 -8.02 7.78
C PRO A 70 4.75 -9.23 8.64
N THR A 71 5.58 -9.60 9.63
CA THR A 71 5.30 -10.73 10.52
C THR A 71 4.11 -10.46 11.42
N VAL A 72 4.00 -9.24 12.00
CA VAL A 72 2.83 -8.85 12.80
C VAL A 72 1.55 -8.89 11.97
N VAL A 73 1.62 -8.43 10.72
CA VAL A 73 0.51 -8.51 9.76
C VAL A 73 0.14 -9.96 9.47
N PHE A 74 1.12 -10.83 9.26
CA PHE A 74 0.88 -12.26 9.03
C PHE A 74 0.20 -12.94 10.22
N GLU A 75 0.73 -12.74 11.42
CA GLU A 75 0.15 -13.32 12.64
C GLU A 75 -1.29 -12.84 12.85
N ARG A 76 -1.56 -11.54 12.70
CA ARG A 76 -2.91 -10.99 12.83
C ARG A 76 -3.89 -11.61 11.83
N ALA A 77 -3.48 -11.79 10.58
CA ALA A 77 -4.37 -12.22 9.51
C ALA A 77 -4.53 -13.74 9.45
N CYS A 78 -3.42 -14.49 9.56
CA CYS A 78 -3.34 -15.89 9.15
C CYS A 78 -3.10 -16.88 10.29
N ALA A 79 -2.89 -16.46 11.55
CA ALA A 79 -2.58 -17.38 12.66
C ALA A 79 -3.66 -18.46 12.88
N ALA A 80 -4.93 -18.15 12.62
CA ALA A 80 -6.04 -19.10 12.75
C ALA A 80 -6.20 -20.07 11.57
N VAL A 81 -5.48 -19.84 10.46
CA VAL A 81 -5.57 -20.68 9.26
C VAL A 81 -4.43 -21.69 9.30
N SER A 82 -4.72 -22.98 9.50
CA SER A 82 -3.69 -24.03 9.49
C SER A 82 -2.95 -24.11 8.14
N PRO A 83 -1.66 -24.50 8.11
CA PRO A 83 -0.94 -24.75 6.86
C PRO A 83 -1.67 -25.77 5.98
N ILE A 84 -1.81 -25.47 4.69
CA ILE A 84 -2.51 -26.31 3.72
C ILE A 84 -1.50 -26.88 2.73
N LYS A 85 -1.41 -28.20 2.63
CA LYS A 85 -0.49 -28.86 1.71
C LYS A 85 -0.82 -28.48 0.26
N GLY A 86 0.19 -27.99 -0.47
CA GLY A 86 0.03 -27.59 -1.87
C GLY A 86 -0.56 -26.18 -2.07
N SER A 87 -0.71 -25.41 -0.99
CA SER A 87 -1.20 -24.04 -1.03
C SER A 87 -0.29 -23.12 -0.20
N LYS A 88 -0.50 -21.82 -0.38
CA LYS A 88 0.07 -20.77 0.45
C LYS A 88 -1.04 -19.91 1.06
N ARG A 89 -0.80 -19.45 2.28
CA ARG A 89 -1.36 -18.36 3.05
C ARG A 89 -0.39 -17.17 2.93
N VAL A 90 -0.91 -16.06 2.46
CA VAL A 90 -0.20 -14.79 2.40
C VAL A 90 -1.08 -13.75 3.04
N ALA A 91 -0.54 -13.01 3.99
CA ALA A 91 -1.27 -11.92 4.58
C ALA A 91 -1.23 -10.70 3.65
N ILE A 92 -2.39 -10.12 3.41
CA ILE A 92 -2.54 -8.93 2.58
C ILE A 92 -3.05 -7.82 3.47
N LEU A 93 -2.23 -6.78 3.65
CA LEU A 93 -2.62 -5.55 4.31
C LEU A 93 -3.16 -4.54 3.29
N ILE A 94 -4.36 -4.03 3.54
CA ILE A 94 -4.92 -2.87 2.85
C ILE A 94 -4.94 -1.73 3.85
N ASP A 95 -4.13 -0.72 3.57
CA ASP A 95 -3.88 0.43 4.43
C ASP A 95 -4.27 1.70 3.69
N SER A 96 -5.40 2.30 4.06
CA SER A 96 -5.93 3.49 3.38
C SER A 96 -5.15 4.77 3.67
N GLY A 97 -4.02 4.69 4.38
CA GLY A 97 -3.12 5.81 4.59
C GLY A 97 -3.56 6.74 5.69
N ASP A 98 -2.96 7.92 5.71
CA ASP A 98 -3.24 8.94 6.72
C ASP A 98 -4.54 9.70 6.40
N LEU A 99 -5.34 9.99 7.42
CA LEU A 99 -6.50 10.89 7.33
C LEU A 99 -6.11 12.25 6.73
N ALA A 100 -4.90 12.74 6.99
CA ALA A 100 -4.39 13.98 6.42
C ALA A 100 -4.31 13.97 4.87
N LEU A 101 -4.30 12.78 4.25
CA LEU A 101 -4.25 12.59 2.81
C LEU A 101 -5.62 12.25 2.20
N ALA A 102 -6.63 12.03 3.03
CA ALA A 102 -7.98 11.74 2.58
C ALA A 102 -8.56 12.92 1.78
N PRO A 103 -9.43 12.66 0.80
CA PRO A 103 -10.27 13.70 0.22
C PRO A 103 -11.11 14.40 1.30
N GLN A 104 -11.47 15.65 1.05
CA GLN A 104 -12.24 16.44 2.02
C GLN A 104 -13.60 15.78 2.29
N GLY A 105 -13.91 15.56 3.57
CA GLY A 105 -15.17 14.94 4.01
C GLY A 105 -15.13 13.42 4.05
N GLU A 106 -14.02 12.80 3.67
CA GLU A 106 -13.81 11.35 3.79
C GLU A 106 -13.02 11.01 5.05
N THR A 107 -13.31 9.85 5.64
CA THR A 107 -12.53 9.26 6.73
C THR A 107 -12.07 7.89 6.27
N PRO A 108 -10.77 7.70 5.96
CA PRO A 108 -10.26 6.42 5.55
C PRO A 108 -10.52 5.35 6.63
N PRO A 109 -10.89 4.13 6.25
CA PRO A 109 -11.01 3.03 7.21
C PRO A 109 -9.64 2.72 7.82
N ALA A 110 -9.66 2.13 9.03
CA ALA A 110 -8.44 1.61 9.64
C ALA A 110 -7.83 0.50 8.75
N PRO A 111 -6.49 0.30 8.78
CA PRO A 111 -5.85 -0.75 8.00
C PRO A 111 -6.44 -2.14 8.31
N VAL A 112 -6.75 -2.91 7.26
CA VAL A 112 -7.33 -4.25 7.38
C VAL A 112 -6.37 -5.27 6.80
N ALA A 113 -6.11 -6.34 7.56
CA ALA A 113 -5.29 -7.46 7.12
C ALA A 113 -6.17 -8.69 6.85
N TYR A 114 -5.96 -9.32 5.71
CA TYR A 114 -6.69 -10.50 5.25
C TYR A 114 -5.73 -11.66 5.05
N CYS A 115 -6.18 -12.88 5.34
CA CYS A 115 -5.42 -14.07 4.97
C CYS A 115 -5.87 -14.57 3.60
N ALA A 116 -5.04 -14.35 2.57
CA ALA A 116 -5.30 -14.90 1.25
C ALA A 116 -4.71 -16.30 1.14
N VAL A 117 -5.55 -17.26 0.72
CA VAL A 117 -5.11 -18.63 0.41
C VAL A 117 -5.12 -18.84 -1.10
N GLY A 118 -4.05 -19.42 -1.64
CA GLY A 118 -3.93 -19.71 -3.07
C GLY A 118 -2.99 -20.88 -3.37
N THR A 119 -2.90 -21.26 -4.63
CA THR A 119 -1.92 -22.26 -5.11
C THR A 119 -0.49 -21.74 -4.92
N LEU A 120 0.50 -22.63 -4.89
CA LEU A 120 1.91 -22.25 -4.65
C LEU A 120 2.50 -21.32 -5.74
N ASP A 121 1.91 -21.29 -6.93
CA ASP A 121 2.26 -20.39 -8.04
C ASP A 121 1.42 -19.11 -8.10
N ALA A 122 0.45 -18.93 -7.19
CA ALA A 122 -0.38 -17.74 -7.14
C ALA A 122 0.48 -16.49 -6.85
N ASN A 123 0.39 -15.52 -7.77
CA ASN A 123 0.98 -14.19 -7.61
C ASN A 123 0.16 -13.31 -6.66
N GLY A 124 0.71 -12.17 -6.27
CA GLY A 124 0.05 -11.22 -5.36
C GLY A 124 -1.32 -10.74 -5.85
N TYR A 125 -1.49 -10.59 -7.18
CA TYR A 125 -2.76 -10.15 -7.76
C TYR A 125 -3.84 -11.23 -7.64
N ASN A 126 -3.51 -12.49 -7.93
CA ASN A 126 -4.41 -13.63 -7.76
C ASN A 126 -4.85 -13.78 -6.31
N LEU A 127 -3.91 -13.62 -5.37
CA LEU A 127 -4.19 -13.70 -3.93
C LEU A 127 -5.10 -12.57 -3.46
N LEU A 128 -4.88 -11.34 -3.92
CA LEU A 128 -5.75 -10.20 -3.61
C LEU A 128 -7.19 -10.42 -4.09
N LYS A 129 -7.37 -10.96 -5.30
CA LYS A 129 -8.72 -11.25 -5.83
C LYS A 129 -9.48 -12.32 -5.05
N ASN A 130 -8.80 -13.15 -4.27
CA ASN A 130 -9.46 -14.17 -3.45
C ASN A 130 -10.11 -13.60 -2.19
N ILE A 131 -9.73 -12.38 -1.78
CA ILE A 131 -10.14 -11.79 -0.49
C ILE A 131 -10.95 -10.52 -0.63
N VAL A 132 -10.85 -9.81 -1.75
CA VAL A 132 -11.58 -8.56 -1.99
C VAL A 132 -12.08 -8.47 -3.43
N GLU A 133 -13.19 -7.76 -3.61
CA GLU A 133 -13.64 -7.34 -4.93
C GLU A 133 -12.80 -6.15 -5.39
N LEU A 134 -12.18 -6.25 -6.57
CA LEU A 134 -11.30 -5.21 -7.11
C LEU A 134 -12.01 -4.39 -8.18
N ARG A 135 -12.03 -3.07 -7.97
CA ARG A 135 -12.25 -2.12 -9.05
C ARG A 135 -10.92 -1.81 -9.71
N THR A 136 -10.85 -1.92 -11.04
CA THR A 136 -9.64 -1.59 -11.80
C THR A 136 -9.95 -0.66 -12.95
N ASP A 137 -9.06 0.30 -13.21
CA ASP A 137 -9.12 1.17 -14.37
C ASP A 137 -7.70 1.32 -14.97
N ASN A 138 -7.56 1.09 -16.28
CA ASN A 138 -6.28 1.15 -17.02
C ASN A 138 -5.08 0.43 -16.35
N GLY A 139 -5.32 -0.72 -15.69
CA GLY A 139 -4.28 -1.51 -15.02
C GLY A 139 -3.96 -1.06 -13.58
N PHE A 140 -4.62 -0.01 -13.08
CA PHE A 140 -4.54 0.41 -11.68
C PHE A 140 -5.66 -0.23 -10.87
N ILE A 141 -5.36 -0.59 -9.62
CA ILE A 141 -6.36 -0.98 -8.63
C ILE A 141 -6.89 0.30 -7.98
N CYS A 142 -8.21 0.46 -7.96
CA CYS A 142 -8.86 1.63 -7.43
C CYS A 142 -9.65 1.25 -6.16
N GLY A 143 -9.38 1.99 -5.08
CA GLY A 143 -10.15 1.98 -3.84
C GLY A 143 -11.03 3.20 -3.75
#